data_AF-A0A7X2NLE1-F1
#
_entry.id   AF-A0A7X2NLE1-F1
#
_cell.length_a   1.000
_cell.length_b   1.000
_cell.length_c   1.000
_cell.angle_alpha   90.00
_cell.angle_beta   90.00
_cell.angle_gamma   90.00
#
_symmetry.space_group_name_H-M   'P 1'
#
loop_
_entity.id
_entity.type
_entity.pdbx_description
1 polymer ?
#
loop_
_entity_poly.entity_id
_entity_poly.type
_entity_poly.pdbx_seq_one_letter_code
_entity_poly.pdbx_strand_id
1 'polypeptide(L)'
;MKKLCLSIISFILVMTISVNAFAKPFNPADYTSVDEHSELLPEGVSQSKASEHAVFRGDFFVSADLLITDKGDGNIGALAVAYMQYPVDEVYISIYLDHWDESDERWRQVTYYDAEFYKKDFPDGLITPSVDIVFQKQKKGEYYRLRGAFAAYSLGAVEGFSPTTAGIKLEK
;
A
#
# COMPACT_ATOMS: atom_id res chain seq x y z
N MET A 1 16.96 -55.85 2.65
CA MET A 1 16.35 -54.89 3.60
C MET A 1 16.66 -53.43 3.25
N LYS A 2 17.93 -52.99 3.13
CA LYS A 2 18.28 -51.59 2.78
C LYS A 2 17.62 -51.05 1.49
N LYS A 3 17.59 -51.84 0.41
CA LYS A 3 16.95 -51.46 -0.88
C LYS A 3 15.42 -51.36 -0.79
N LEU A 4 14.80 -52.17 0.08
CA LEU A 4 13.35 -52.14 0.32
C LEU A 4 12.96 -50.91 1.15
N CYS A 5 13.75 -50.58 2.18
CA CYS A 5 13.58 -49.36 2.96
C CYS A 5 13.77 -48.09 2.10
N LEU A 6 14.77 -48.05 1.21
CA LEU A 6 14.98 -46.91 0.31
C LEU A 6 13.80 -46.70 -0.67
N SER A 7 13.21 -47.80 -1.16
CA SER A 7 12.07 -47.75 -2.06
C SER A 7 10.82 -47.19 -1.35
N ILE A 8 10.58 -47.62 -0.11
CA ILE A 8 9.45 -47.13 0.71
C ILE A 8 9.61 -45.64 1.00
N ILE A 9 10.82 -45.18 1.34
CA ILE A 9 11.10 -43.76 1.61
C ILE A 9 10.88 -42.91 0.34
N SER A 10 11.33 -43.40 -0.82
CA SER A 10 11.11 -42.68 -2.09
C SER A 10 9.62 -42.57 -2.45
N PHE A 11 8.84 -43.61 -2.16
CA PHE A 11 7.40 -43.60 -2.41
C PHE A 11 6.65 -42.61 -1.52
N ILE A 12 7.06 -42.47 -0.25
CA ILE A 12 6.50 -41.47 0.67
C ILE A 12 6.83 -40.04 0.21
N LEU A 13 8.05 -39.81 -0.28
CA LEU A 13 8.48 -38.49 -0.76
C LEU A 13 7.68 -38.03 -2.00
N VAL A 14 7.36 -38.94 -2.92
CA VAL A 14 6.56 -38.62 -4.11
C VAL A 14 5.12 -38.26 -3.73
N MET A 15 4.53 -38.96 -2.75
CA MET A 15 3.18 -38.67 -2.26
C MET A 15 3.08 -37.25 -1.66
N THR A 16 4.10 -36.80 -0.91
CA THR A 16 4.08 -35.46 -0.29
C THR A 16 4.17 -34.29 -1.27
N ILE A 17 4.63 -34.52 -2.50
CA ILE A 17 4.77 -33.46 -3.53
C ILE A 17 3.44 -33.21 -4.28
N SER A 18 2.43 -34.08 -4.10
CA SER A 18 1.18 -34.06 -4.88
C SER A 18 -0.02 -33.40 -4.17
N VAL A 19 0.21 -32.59 -3.14
CA VAL A 19 -0.85 -31.74 -2.56
C VAL A 19 -1.23 -30.64 -3.57
N ASN A 20 -2.37 -30.80 -4.22
CA ASN A 20 -2.98 -29.76 -5.04
C ASN A 20 -3.29 -28.55 -4.14
N ALA A 21 -2.65 -27.41 -4.41
CA ALA A 21 -3.06 -26.14 -3.83
C ALA A 21 -4.27 -25.63 -4.61
N PHE A 22 -5.46 -25.74 -4.01
CA PHE A 22 -6.64 -25.06 -4.55
C PHE A 22 -6.63 -23.61 -4.10
N ALA A 23 -6.55 -22.68 -5.05
CA ALA A 23 -6.79 -21.28 -4.76
C ALA A 23 -8.23 -21.12 -4.25
N LYS A 24 -8.40 -20.47 -3.08
CA LYS A 24 -9.73 -20.03 -2.62
C LYS A 24 -10.38 -19.23 -3.75
N PRO A 25 -11.67 -19.40 -4.06
CA PRO A 25 -12.35 -18.55 -5.02
C PRO A 25 -12.13 -17.09 -4.65
N PHE A 26 -11.66 -16.28 -5.60
CA PHE A 26 -11.47 -14.85 -5.39
C PHE A 26 -12.82 -14.22 -5.08
N ASN A 27 -13.03 -13.83 -3.82
CA ASN A 27 -14.16 -13.00 -3.41
C ASN A 27 -13.64 -11.56 -3.24
N PRO A 28 -13.99 -10.63 -4.14
CA PRO A 28 -13.59 -9.23 -4.03
C PRO A 28 -14.03 -8.57 -2.71
N ALA A 29 -15.03 -9.13 -2.02
CA ALA A 29 -15.50 -8.64 -0.73
C ALA A 29 -14.73 -9.19 0.48
N ASP A 30 -13.91 -10.23 0.32
CA ASP A 30 -13.15 -10.84 1.43
C ASP A 30 -11.78 -10.19 1.64
N TYR A 31 -11.27 -9.46 0.64
CA TYR A 31 -9.99 -8.76 0.72
C TYR A 31 -10.24 -7.28 0.50
N THR A 32 -10.20 -6.52 1.59
CA THR A 32 -10.06 -5.07 1.51
C THR A 32 -8.66 -4.73 1.99
N SER A 33 -7.95 -3.86 1.28
CA SER A 33 -6.64 -3.37 1.74
C SER A 33 -6.71 -2.65 3.10
N VAL A 34 -7.92 -2.36 3.59
CA VAL A 34 -8.16 -1.89 4.96
C VAL A 34 -7.69 -2.92 6.01
N ASP A 35 -7.71 -4.22 5.69
CA ASP A 35 -7.27 -5.27 6.62
C ASP A 35 -5.74 -5.46 6.63
N GLU A 36 -4.98 -4.68 5.86
CA GLU A 36 -3.52 -4.70 5.93
C GLU A 36 -3.03 -4.40 7.34
N HIS A 37 -2.05 -5.17 7.82
CA HIS A 37 -1.47 -4.93 9.11
C HIS A 37 -0.62 -3.65 9.07
N SER A 38 -0.85 -2.75 10.03
CA SER A 38 -0.08 -1.52 10.22
C SER A 38 0.15 -1.32 11.71
N GLU A 39 1.39 -1.00 12.08
CA GLU A 39 1.77 -0.75 13.47
C GLU A 39 1.12 0.55 14.00
N LEU A 40 0.78 0.58 15.28
CA LEU A 40 0.38 1.81 15.97
C LEU A 40 1.61 2.41 16.64
N LEU A 41 2.03 3.59 16.20
CA LEU A 41 3.21 4.26 16.75
C LEU A 41 2.94 4.80 18.17
N PRO A 42 3.97 4.90 19.03
CA PRO A 42 3.80 5.48 20.35
C PRO A 42 3.24 6.91 20.32
N GLU A 43 2.54 7.30 21.39
CA GLU A 43 2.07 8.68 21.56
C GLU A 43 3.24 9.68 21.49
N GLY A 44 3.01 10.81 20.81
CA GLY A 44 4.02 11.85 20.57
C GLY A 44 4.82 11.67 19.27
N VAL A 45 4.63 10.58 18.53
CA VAL A 45 5.14 10.46 17.15
C VAL A 45 4.14 11.06 16.18
N SER A 46 4.49 12.21 15.61
CA SER A 46 3.59 13.01 14.76
C SER A 46 3.68 12.68 13.27
N GLN A 47 4.53 11.75 12.84
CA GLN A 47 4.69 11.43 11.42
C GLN A 47 5.09 9.98 11.18
N SER A 48 4.67 9.43 10.04
CA SER A 48 5.11 8.12 9.55
C SER A 48 5.25 8.16 8.03
N LYS A 49 6.30 7.53 7.51
CA LYS A 49 6.55 7.39 6.07
C LYS A 49 6.57 5.90 5.70
N ALA A 50 5.86 5.55 4.63
CA ALA A 50 5.99 4.29 3.94
C ALA A 50 6.62 4.51 2.56
N SER A 51 7.53 3.62 2.18
CA SER A 51 8.19 3.64 0.88
C SER A 51 8.14 2.24 0.29
N GLU A 52 7.62 2.13 -0.92
CA GLU A 52 7.69 0.90 -1.70
C GLU A 52 8.60 1.11 -2.91
N HIS A 53 9.40 0.09 -3.22
CA HIS A 53 10.38 0.10 -4.30
C HIS A 53 10.22 -1.15 -5.15
N ALA A 54 10.50 -1.03 -6.45
CA ALA A 54 10.49 -2.18 -7.35
C ALA A 54 11.53 -3.24 -6.89
N VAL A 55 11.06 -4.41 -6.45
CA VAL A 55 11.92 -5.54 -6.02
C VAL A 55 12.36 -6.39 -7.22
N PHE A 56 11.47 -6.56 -8.19
CA PHE A 56 11.80 -7.09 -9.52
C PHE A 56 12.02 -5.93 -10.48
N ARG A 57 12.58 -6.18 -11.66
CA ARG A 57 12.71 -5.13 -12.69
C ARG A 57 11.30 -4.70 -13.17
N GLY A 58 10.71 -3.73 -12.47
CA GLY A 58 9.77 -2.81 -13.09
C GLY A 58 10.49 -2.07 -14.21
N ASP A 59 9.78 -1.78 -15.28
CA ASP A 59 10.31 -1.09 -16.45
C ASP A 59 10.40 0.42 -16.17
N PHE A 60 9.35 1.01 -15.58
CA PHE A 60 9.26 2.46 -15.45
C PHE A 60 8.86 2.99 -14.07
N PHE A 61 8.15 2.24 -13.22
CA PHE A 61 7.74 2.72 -11.91
C PHE A 61 8.76 2.30 -10.85
N VAL A 62 9.59 3.25 -10.42
CA VAL A 62 10.75 2.99 -9.56
C VAL A 62 10.33 2.79 -8.10
N SER A 63 9.52 3.71 -7.59
CA SER A 63 9.10 3.70 -6.19
C SER A 63 7.92 4.63 -5.93
N ALA A 64 7.23 4.43 -4.80
CA ALA A 64 6.22 5.33 -4.27
C ALA A 64 6.48 5.64 -2.80
N ASP A 65 6.37 6.91 -2.43
CA ASP A 65 6.45 7.40 -1.07
C ASP A 65 5.08 7.88 -0.60
N LEU A 66 4.72 7.53 0.63
CA LEU A 66 3.53 8.03 1.32
C LEU A 66 3.91 8.49 2.72
N LEU A 67 3.52 9.71 3.08
CA LEU A 67 3.81 10.34 4.37
C LEU A 67 2.52 10.82 4.99
N ILE A 68 2.27 10.39 6.24
CA ILE A 68 1.25 10.92 7.13
C ILE A 68 1.91 11.86 8.14
N THR A 69 1.27 13.00 8.45
CA THR A 69 1.76 13.94 9.46
C THR A 69 0.60 14.56 10.25
N ASP A 70 0.68 14.52 11.57
CA ASP A 70 -0.19 15.29 12.46
C ASP A 70 0.21 16.78 12.43
N LYS A 71 -0.76 17.66 12.15
CA LYS A 71 -0.56 19.11 12.12
C LYS A 71 -0.87 19.78 13.47
N GLY A 72 -1.32 19.02 14.49
CA GLY A 72 -1.54 19.47 15.88
C GLY A 72 -2.93 20.05 16.19
N ASP A 73 -3.71 20.40 15.16
CA ASP A 73 -5.05 20.97 15.27
C ASP A 73 -6.17 19.99 14.88
N GLY A 74 -5.84 18.70 14.85
CA GLY A 74 -6.73 17.64 14.33
C GLY A 74 -6.72 17.54 12.81
N ASN A 75 -5.87 18.30 12.12
CA ASN A 75 -5.63 18.12 10.70
C ASN A 75 -4.50 17.12 10.45
N ILE A 76 -4.66 16.33 9.40
CA ILE A 76 -3.67 15.35 8.96
C ILE A 76 -3.14 15.78 7.60
N GLY A 77 -1.84 16.03 7.52
CA GLY A 77 -1.14 16.17 6.24
C GLY A 77 -0.89 14.82 5.59
N ALA A 78 -1.10 14.76 4.29
CA ALA A 78 -0.81 13.60 3.46
C ALA A 78 0.01 14.02 2.24
N LEU A 79 1.19 13.45 2.10
CA LEU A 79 2.05 13.63 0.94
C LEU A 79 2.26 12.27 0.26
N ALA A 80 1.94 12.20 -1.02
CA ALA A 80 2.15 11.04 -1.89
C ALA A 80 3.04 11.44 -3.07
N VAL A 81 4.09 10.68 -3.33
CA VAL A 81 5.03 10.95 -4.43
C VAL A 81 5.32 9.67 -5.18
N ALA A 82 5.07 9.67 -6.50
CA ALA A 82 5.42 8.58 -7.39
C ALA A 82 6.70 8.91 -8.14
N TYR A 83 7.62 7.96 -8.27
CA TYR A 83 8.89 8.15 -8.98
C TYR A 83 8.98 7.24 -10.19
N MET A 84 9.12 7.83 -11.37
CA MET A 84 9.28 7.11 -12.63
C MET A 84 10.72 7.16 -13.14
N GLN A 85 11.15 6.10 -13.81
CA GLN A 85 12.47 5.98 -14.43
C GLN A 85 12.61 6.88 -15.67
N TYR A 86 11.50 7.07 -16.38
CA TYR A 86 11.35 7.94 -17.55
C TYR A 86 9.91 8.46 -17.63
N PRO A 87 9.64 9.55 -18.39
CA PRO A 87 8.30 10.07 -18.60
C PRO A 87 7.26 9.02 -18.99
N VAL A 88 6.17 8.91 -18.21
CA VAL A 88 5.04 8.03 -18.50
C VAL A 88 3.83 8.78 -19.06
N ASP A 89 2.81 8.04 -19.50
CA ASP A 89 1.63 8.60 -20.17
C ASP A 89 0.57 9.06 -19.16
N GLU A 90 0.32 8.26 -18.11
CA GLU A 90 -0.68 8.57 -17.08
C GLU A 90 -0.23 8.08 -15.71
N VAL A 91 -0.61 8.80 -14.66
CA VAL A 91 -0.43 8.35 -13.27
C VAL A 91 -1.69 8.64 -12.47
N TYR A 92 -2.12 7.66 -11.70
CA TYR A 92 -3.26 7.72 -10.79
C TYR A 92 -2.75 7.53 -9.37
N ILE A 93 -3.13 8.42 -8.46
CA ILE A 93 -2.76 8.39 -7.04
C ILE A 93 -4.03 8.49 -6.21
N SER A 94 -4.36 7.43 -5.48
CA SER A 94 -5.41 7.42 -4.46
C SER A 94 -4.78 7.39 -3.07
N ILE A 95 -5.22 8.28 -2.19
CA ILE A 95 -4.82 8.34 -0.78
C ILE A 95 -6.05 8.06 0.07
N TYR A 96 -6.05 6.95 0.80
CA TYR A 96 -7.11 6.59 1.75
C TYR A 96 -6.69 6.96 3.16
N LEU A 97 -7.58 7.62 3.90
CA LEU A 97 -7.43 7.87 5.32
C LEU A 97 -8.23 6.83 6.09
N ASP A 98 -7.55 6.05 6.93
CA ASP A 98 -8.18 5.09 7.82
C ASP A 98 -8.06 5.54 9.29
N HIS A 99 -9.06 5.18 10.09
CA HIS A 99 -9.13 5.34 11.54
C HIS A 99 -9.09 3.98 12.23
N TRP A 100 -8.38 3.88 13.36
CA TRP A 100 -8.34 2.67 14.17
C TRP A 100 -9.56 2.55 15.09
N ASP A 101 -10.41 1.56 14.83
CA ASP A 101 -11.51 1.18 15.70
C ASP A 101 -10.99 0.31 16.84
N GLU A 102 -10.76 0.90 18.01
CA GLU A 102 -10.29 0.18 19.20
C GLU A 102 -11.25 -0.93 19.67
N SER A 103 -12.55 -0.82 19.36
CA SER A 103 -13.55 -1.78 19.84
C SER A 103 -13.52 -3.09 19.05
N ASP A 104 -13.26 -2.97 17.74
CA ASP A 104 -13.19 -4.09 16.81
C ASP A 104 -11.73 -4.47 16.47
N GLU A 105 -10.74 -3.79 17.07
CA GLU A 105 -9.30 -3.92 16.79
C GLU A 105 -8.98 -3.93 15.29
N ARG A 106 -9.57 -2.99 14.55
CA ARG A 106 -9.40 -2.92 13.08
C ARG A 106 -9.38 -1.51 12.54
N TRP A 107 -8.77 -1.36 11.38
CA TRP A 107 -8.83 -0.13 10.61
C TRP A 107 -10.20 0.04 9.92
N ARG A 108 -10.64 1.28 9.77
CA ARG A 108 -11.85 1.68 9.05
C ARG A 108 -11.53 2.86 8.15
N GLN A 109 -11.83 2.74 6.86
CA GLN A 109 -11.69 3.88 5.95
C GLN A 109 -12.67 4.99 6.35
N VAL A 110 -12.12 6.18 6.59
CA VAL A 110 -12.89 7.40 6.91
C VAL A 110 -13.22 8.15 5.63
N THR A 111 -12.22 8.35 4.79
CA THR A 111 -12.33 9.12 3.55
C THR A 111 -11.16 8.80 2.62
N TYR A 112 -11.15 9.40 1.44
CA TYR A 112 -10.10 9.23 0.45
C TYR A 112 -10.00 10.47 -0.45
N TYR A 113 -8.89 10.56 -1.18
CA TYR A 113 -8.65 11.56 -2.20
C TYR A 113 -7.99 10.91 -3.42
N ASP A 114 -8.49 11.23 -4.61
CA ASP A 114 -7.95 10.74 -5.88
C ASP A 114 -7.37 11.90 -6.68
N ALA A 115 -6.23 11.63 -7.33
CA ALA A 115 -5.62 12.51 -8.31
C ALA A 115 -5.24 11.74 -9.56
N GLU A 116 -5.45 12.37 -10.70
CA GLU A 116 -5.14 11.85 -12.02
C GLU A 116 -4.19 12.81 -12.72
N PHE A 117 -3.13 12.26 -13.30
CA PHE A 117 -2.11 13.00 -14.02
C PHE A 117 -2.03 12.45 -15.43
N TYR A 118 -2.13 13.33 -16.43
CA TYR A 118 -2.08 12.96 -17.84
C TYR A 118 -0.95 13.69 -18.53
N LYS A 119 -0.14 12.98 -19.33
CA LYS A 119 0.98 13.56 -20.09
C LYS A 119 0.61 14.78 -20.94
N LYS A 120 -0.64 14.88 -21.42
CA LYS A 120 -1.14 16.05 -22.17
C LYS A 120 -1.02 17.37 -21.36
N ASP A 121 -1.08 17.28 -20.04
CA ASP A 121 -1.02 18.42 -19.11
C ASP A 121 0.42 18.70 -18.63
N PHE A 122 1.36 17.81 -18.95
CA PHE A 122 2.76 17.87 -18.53
C PHE A 122 3.68 17.67 -19.75
N PRO A 123 4.08 18.74 -20.46
CA PRO A 123 4.82 18.65 -21.72
C PRO A 123 6.20 17.99 -21.58
N ASP A 124 6.82 18.09 -20.40
CA ASP A 124 8.08 17.40 -20.06
C ASP A 124 7.85 15.95 -19.60
N GLY A 125 6.58 15.53 -19.52
CA GLY A 125 6.11 14.22 -19.13
C GLY A 125 6.01 13.97 -17.62
N LEU A 126 5.43 12.82 -17.26
CA LEU A 126 5.18 12.46 -15.87
C LEU A 126 6.37 11.68 -15.29
N ILE A 127 7.25 12.37 -14.55
CA ILE A 127 8.41 11.74 -13.88
C ILE A 127 8.19 11.63 -12.38
N THR A 128 7.73 12.72 -11.74
CA THR A 128 7.50 12.78 -10.28
C THR A 128 6.13 13.36 -9.90
N PRO A 129 5.00 12.81 -10.39
CA PRO A 129 3.69 13.24 -9.96
C PRO A 129 3.52 13.07 -8.45
N SER A 130 2.93 14.09 -7.82
CA SER A 130 2.78 14.15 -6.37
C SER A 130 1.48 14.83 -5.96
N VAL A 131 0.99 14.43 -4.80
CA VAL A 131 -0.21 14.97 -4.16
C VAL A 131 0.18 15.41 -2.76
N ASP A 132 -0.08 16.67 -2.41
CA ASP A 132 0.07 17.22 -1.06
C ASP A 132 -1.27 17.82 -0.64
N ILE A 133 -1.92 17.17 0.32
CA ILE A 133 -3.27 17.53 0.79
C ILE A 133 -3.34 17.51 2.32
N VAL A 134 -4.43 18.08 2.84
CA VAL A 134 -4.74 18.07 4.26
C VAL A 134 -6.16 17.54 4.47
N PHE A 135 -6.28 16.44 5.20
CA PHE A 135 -7.56 15.97 5.73
C PHE A 135 -7.89 16.78 6.99
N GLN A 136 -9.01 17.50 6.95
CA GLN A 136 -9.35 18.44 8.02
C GLN A 136 -10.18 17.81 9.12
N LYS A 137 -10.04 18.31 10.35
CA LYS A 137 -10.98 18.09 11.48
C LYS A 137 -11.18 16.62 11.85
N GLN A 138 -10.11 15.84 11.85
CA GLN A 138 -10.12 14.48 12.40
C GLN A 138 -10.19 14.54 13.93
N LYS A 139 -10.70 13.48 14.55
CA LYS A 139 -10.91 13.44 15.99
C LYS A 139 -9.56 13.25 16.69
N LYS A 140 -9.27 14.18 17.60
CA LYS A 140 -8.02 14.16 18.38
C LYS A 140 -8.00 12.99 19.37
N GLY A 141 -6.79 12.49 19.65
CA GLY A 141 -6.57 11.37 20.55
C GLY A 141 -6.92 10.00 19.96
N GLU A 142 -7.20 9.91 18.66
CA GLU A 142 -7.43 8.66 17.93
C GLU A 142 -6.29 8.38 16.95
N TYR A 143 -6.17 7.13 16.53
CA TYR A 143 -5.15 6.69 15.59
C TYR A 143 -5.64 6.76 14.15
N TYR A 144 -4.77 7.25 13.27
CA TYR A 144 -5.00 7.33 11.84
C TYR A 144 -3.78 6.84 11.07
N ARG A 145 -4.02 6.23 9.91
CA ARG A 145 -2.97 5.87 8.94
C ARG A 145 -3.40 6.27 7.54
N LEU A 146 -2.44 6.27 6.61
CA LEU A 146 -2.72 6.36 5.18
C LEU A 146 -2.45 5.03 4.48
N ARG A 147 -3.29 4.71 3.49
CA ARG A 147 -2.98 3.74 2.45
C ARG A 147 -2.90 4.46 1.12
N GLY A 148 -1.86 4.18 0.34
CA GLY A 148 -1.72 4.68 -1.02
C GLY A 148 -2.13 3.60 -2.02
N ALA A 149 -2.70 4.00 -3.14
CA ALA A 149 -2.74 3.17 -4.34
C ALA A 149 -2.24 4.01 -5.50
N PHE A 150 -1.13 3.59 -6.08
CA PHE A 150 -0.47 4.27 -7.19
C PHE A 150 -0.51 3.36 -8.41
N ALA A 151 -0.94 3.89 -9.55
CA ALA A 151 -0.90 3.19 -10.82
C ALA A 151 -0.30 4.11 -11.89
N ALA A 152 0.68 3.64 -12.62
CA ALA A 152 1.31 4.36 -13.71
C ALA A 152 1.18 3.58 -15.02
N TYR A 153 0.90 4.30 -16.10
CA TYR A 153 0.65 3.75 -17.42
C TYR A 153 1.69 4.28 -18.40
N SER A 154 2.34 3.37 -19.13
CA SER A 154 3.31 3.71 -20.16
C SER A 154 3.25 2.68 -21.28
N LEU A 155 3.07 3.12 -22.53
CA LEU A 155 3.11 2.26 -23.73
C LEU A 155 2.22 0.99 -23.64
N GLY A 156 1.09 1.08 -22.95
CA GLY A 156 0.15 -0.04 -22.75
C GLY A 156 0.51 -1.01 -21.62
N ALA A 157 1.59 -0.76 -20.87
CA ALA A 157 1.93 -1.45 -19.63
C ALA A 157 1.46 -0.65 -18.40
N VAL A 158 1.19 -1.37 -17.31
CA VAL A 158 0.74 -0.80 -16.03
C VAL A 158 1.62 -1.33 -14.92
N GLU A 159 2.13 -0.44 -14.09
CA GLU A 159 2.86 -0.77 -12.86
C GLU A 159 2.23 -0.02 -11.69
N GLY A 160 2.37 -0.54 -10.47
CA GLY A 160 1.74 0.07 -9.31
C GLY A 160 2.39 -0.31 -7.98
N PHE A 161 2.17 0.56 -7.00
CA PHE A 161 2.61 0.40 -5.61
C PHE A 161 1.47 0.79 -4.67
N SER A 162 1.45 0.18 -3.48
CA SER A 162 0.39 0.41 -2.50
C SER A 162 0.96 0.59 -1.07
N PRO A 163 1.85 1.57 -0.84
CA PRO A 163 2.46 1.76 0.47
C PRO A 163 1.41 2.11 1.52
N THR A 164 1.55 1.53 2.71
CA THR A 164 0.69 1.78 3.87
C THR A 164 1.53 2.31 5.03
N THR A 165 1.20 3.49 5.55
CA THR A 165 1.93 4.07 6.69
C THR A 165 1.62 3.33 7.98
N ALA A 166 2.48 3.52 8.98
CA ALA A 166 2.09 3.25 10.36
C ALA A 166 0.97 4.20 10.81
N GLY A 167 0.23 3.79 11.83
CA GLY A 167 -0.76 4.61 12.51
C GLY A 167 -0.12 5.63 13.43
N ILE A 168 -0.48 6.91 13.31
CA ILE A 168 -0.12 7.96 14.25
C ILE A 168 -1.33 8.35 15.10
N LYS A 169 -1.10 8.67 16.38
CA LYS A 169 -2.13 9.20 17.26
C LYS A 169 -2.12 10.71 17.19
N LEU A 170 -3.27 11.33 16.91
CA LEU A 170 -3.36 12.79 16.89
C LEU A 170 -3.28 13.38 18.30
N GLU A 171 -2.52 14.46 18.44
CA GLU A 171 -2.40 15.21 19.69
C GLU A 171 -3.76 15.72 20.18
N LYS A 172 -3.96 15.69 21.50
CA LYS A 172 -5.21 16.07 22.17
C LYS A 172 -5.53 17.56 22.10
#